data_AF-A0A392WBZ6-F1
#
_entry.id   AF-A0A392WBZ6-F1
#
_cell.length_a   1.000
_cell.length_b   1.000
_cell.length_c   1.000
_cell.angle_alpha   90.00
_cell.angle_beta   90.00
_cell.angle_gamma   90.00
#
_symmetry.space_group_name_H-M   'P 1'
#
loop_
_entity.id
_entity.type
_entity.pdbx_description
1 polymer ?
#
loop_
_entity_poly.entity_id
_entity_poly.type
_entity_poly.pdbx_seq_one_letter_code
_entity_poly.pdbx_strand_id
1 'polypeptide(L)' 'LHDEADHWWGNASQRLGANGALITWARFKREFLTKYFPADERNHKDIEFMELKQGGMSVSDYAA' A
#
# COMPACT_ATOMS: atom_id res chain seq x y z
N LEU A 1 14.03 5.82 -1.82
CA LEU A 1 12.69 5.59 -1.23
C LEU A 1 12.39 6.61 -0.13
N HIS A 2 13.28 6.86 0.83
CA HIS A 2 13.05 7.86 1.89
C HIS A 2 12.73 9.25 1.32
N ASP A 3 13.57 9.76 0.41
CA ASP A 3 13.38 11.09 -0.19
C ASP A 3 12.10 11.22 -1.03
N GLU A 4 11.66 10.15 -1.70
CA GLU A 4 10.44 10.15 -2.51
C GLU A 4 9.19 10.12 -1.62
N ALA A 5 9.22 9.32 -0.56
CA ALA A 5 8.14 9.22 0.41
C ALA A 5 7.97 10.54 1.20
N ASP A 6 9.07 11.16 1.60
CA ASP A 6 9.05 12.43 2.32
C ASP A 6 8.53 13.57 1.44
N HIS A 7 8.99 13.63 0.18
CA HIS A 7 8.52 14.63 -0.78
C HIS A 7 7.03 14.45 -1.12
N TRP A 8 6.59 13.21 -1.37
CA TRP A 8 5.19 12.91 -1.60
C TRP A 8 4.33 13.28 -0.39
N TRP A 9 4.76 12.90 0.81
CA TRP A 9 3.99 13.14 2.03
C TRP A 9 3.89 14.63 2.36
N GLY A 10 4.95 15.41 2.13
CA GLY A 10 4.91 16.88 2.26
C GLY A 10 3.80 17.50 1.42
N ASN A 11 3.72 17.15 0.14
CA ASN A 11 2.66 17.65 -0.75
C ASN A 11 1.27 17.10 -0.39
N ALA A 12 1.17 15.80 -0.09
CA ALA A 12 -0.11 15.16 0.24
C ALA A 12 -0.68 15.72 1.55
N SER A 13 0.12 15.86 2.59
CA SER A 13 -0.31 16.39 3.89
C SER A 13 -0.78 17.84 3.80
N GLN A 14 -0.10 18.68 3.01
CA GLN A 14 -0.55 20.05 2.76
C GLN A 14 -1.95 20.10 2.11
N ARG A 15 -2.19 19.28 1.08
CA ARG A 15 -3.51 19.18 0.44
C ARG A 15 -4.58 18.62 1.38
N LEU A 16 -4.23 17.60 2.17
CA LEU A 16 -5.19 16.94 3.06
C LEU A 16 -5.54 17.80 4.27
N GLY A 17 -4.58 18.56 4.80
CA GLY A 17 -4.72 19.47 5.93
C GLY A 17 -5.19 20.87 5.57
N ALA A 18 -5.50 21.14 4.29
CA ALA A 18 -5.99 22.44 3.84
C ALA A 18 -7.19 22.91 4.68
N ASN A 19 -7.24 24.22 4.96
CA ASN A 19 -8.26 24.85 5.79
C ASN A 19 -8.33 24.33 7.25
N GLY A 20 -7.21 23.81 7.77
CA GLY A 20 -7.13 23.28 9.14
C GLY A 20 -7.81 21.93 9.32
N ALA A 21 -8.05 21.20 8.23
CA ALA A 21 -8.67 19.88 8.30
C ALA A 21 -7.75 18.87 9.01
N LEU A 22 -8.29 18.13 9.98
CA LEU A 22 -7.56 17.03 10.61
C LEU A 22 -7.33 15.90 9.61
N ILE A 23 -6.09 15.45 9.48
CA ILE A 23 -5.75 14.27 8.68
C ILE A 23 -5.99 13.02 9.55
N THR A 24 -7.14 12.39 9.38
CA THR A 24 -7.42 11.12 10.06
C THR A 24 -6.56 9.99 9.49
N TRP A 25 -6.29 8.97 10.31
CA TRP A 25 -5.58 7.77 9.87
C TRP A 25 -6.25 7.09 8.65
N ALA A 26 -7.57 7.09 8.59
CA ALA A 26 -8.32 6.56 7.44
C ALA A 26 -8.06 7.35 6.15
N ARG A 27 -7.93 8.68 6.25
CA ARG A 27 -7.65 9.54 5.09
C ARG A 27 -6.21 9.40 4.62
N PHE A 28 -5.27 9.31 5.56
CA PHE A 28 -3.88 8.95 5.25
C PHE A 28 -3.79 7.62 4.49
N LYS A 29 -4.34 6.54 5.07
CA LYS A 29 -4.26 5.19 4.48
C LYS A 29 -4.79 5.15 3.05
N ARG A 30 -5.88 5.86 2.76
CA ARG A 30 -6.45 5.93 1.41
C ARG A 30 -5.46 6.50 0.42
N GLU A 31 -4.89 7.67 0.72
CA GLU A 31 -3.95 8.37 -0.16
C GLU A 31 -2.64 7.59 -0.32
N PHE A 32 -2.15 6.99 0.77
CA PHE A 32 -0.99 6.12 0.77
C PHE A 32 -1.20 4.91 -0.16
N LEU A 33 -2.31 4.17 0.02
CA LEU A 33 -2.61 3.00 -0.80
C LEU A 33 -2.85 3.37 -2.26
N THR A 34 -3.46 4.52 -2.55
CA THR A 34 -3.61 4.98 -3.94
C THR A 34 -2.27 5.24 -4.62
N LYS A 35 -1.29 5.81 -3.91
CA LYS A 35 0.03 6.15 -4.47
C LYS A 35 0.94 4.92 -4.58
N TYR A 36 1.01 4.10 -3.54
CA TYR A 36 2.01 3.03 -3.41
C TYR A 36 1.46 1.64 -3.65
N PHE A 37 0.14 1.49 -3.71
CA PHE A 37 -0.49 0.19 -3.94
C PHE A 37 -1.63 0.32 -4.96
N PRO A 38 -1.30 0.71 -6.21
CA PRO A 38 -2.30 0.95 -7.25
C PRO A 38 -3.08 -0.32 -7.57
N ALA A 39 -4.23 -0.17 -8.21
CA ALA A 39 -5.14 -1.28 -8.50
C ALA A 39 -4.45 -2.42 -9.26
N ASP A 40 -3.53 -2.11 -10.18
CA ASP A 40 -2.82 -3.11 -10.97
C ASP A 40 -1.84 -3.92 -10.11
N GLU A 41 -1.11 -3.29 -9.19
CA GLU A 41 -0.25 -4.02 -8.26
C GLU A 41 -1.06 -4.84 -7.26
N ARG A 42 -2.23 -4.36 -6.83
CA ARG A 42 -3.18 -5.15 -6.03
C ARG A 42 -3.66 -6.37 -6.78
N ASN A 43 -4.14 -6.17 -8.02
CA ASN A 43 -4.63 -7.26 -8.86
C ASN A 43 -3.53 -8.29 -9.14
N HIS A 44 -2.29 -7.83 -9.36
CA HIS A 44 -1.15 -8.72 -9.54
C HIS A 44 -0.86 -9.55 -8.29
N LYS A 45 -0.86 -8.92 -7.10
CA LYS A 45 -0.70 -9.60 -5.81
C LYS A 45 -1.85 -10.56 -5.52
N ASP A 46 -3.08 -10.21 -5.90
CA ASP A 46 -4.25 -11.08 -5.78
C ASP A 46 -4.12 -12.31 -6.69
N ILE A 47 -3.65 -12.13 -7.94
CA ILE A 47 -3.38 -13.26 -8.85
C ILE A 47 -2.27 -14.15 -8.28
N GLU A 48 -1.16 -13.57 -7.85
CA GLU A 48 -0.04 -14.29 -7.23
C GLU A 48 -0.52 -15.11 -6.02
N PHE A 49 -1.37 -14.51 -5.17
CA PHE A 49 -1.96 -15.19 -4.03
C PHE A 49 -2.92 -16.32 -4.44
N MET A 50 -3.75 -16.11 -5.46
CA MET A 50 -4.68 -17.13 -5.98
C MET A 50 -3.94 -18.30 -6.65
N GLU A 51 -2.78 -18.04 -7.23
CA GLU A 51 -1.90 -19.04 -7.82
C GLU A 51 -0.97 -19.71 -6.79
N LEU A 52 -0.90 -19.16 -5.57
CA LEU A 52 -0.08 -19.68 -4.47
C LEU A 52 -0.64 -21.01 -3.95
N LYS A 53 -0.17 -22.10 -4.57
CA LYS A 53 -0.51 -23.47 -4.19
C LYS A 53 0.65 -24.10 -3.43
N GLN A 54 0.37 -24.71 -2.28
CA GLN A 54 1.37 -25.46 -1.52
C GLN A 54 2.06 -26.54 -2.37
N GLY A 55 1.32 -27.22 -3.26
CA GLY A 55 1.88 -28.26 -4.11
C GLY A 55 2.55 -29.36 -3.29
N GLY A 56 3.83 -29.64 -3.57
CA GLY A 56 4.66 -30.55 -2.77
C GLY A 56 5.52 -29.86 -1.70
N MET A 57 5.34 -28.56 -1.47
CA MET A 57 6.11 -27.81 -0.46
C MET A 57 5.71 -28.25 0.95
N SER A 58 6.70 -28.27 1.85
CA SER A 58 6.42 -28.44 3.27
C SER A 58 5.59 -27.24 3.77
N VAL A 59 4.79 -27.43 4.82
CA VAL A 59 3.97 -26.35 5.39
C VAL A 59 4.83 -25.16 5.83
N SER A 60 6.06 -25.42 6.31
CA SER A 60 7.01 -24.36 6.67
C SER A 60 7.49 -23.57 5.46
N ASP A 61 7.73 -24.22 4.32
CA ASP A 61 8.19 -23.53 3.10
C ASP A 61 7.06 -22.77 2.41
N TYR A 62 5.82 -23.25 2.53
CA TYR A 62 4.64 -22.57 1.96
C TYR A 62 4.22 -21.32 2.74
N ALA A 63 4.49 -21.29 4.05
CA ALA A 63 4.07 -20.22 4.95
C ALA A 63 5.17 -19.19 5.27
N ALA A 64 6.40 -19.39 4.77
CA ALA A 64 7.53 -18.48 4.92
C ALA A 64 7.47 -17.32 3.92
#